data_AF-A0A538IK73-F1
#
_entry.id   AF-A0A538IK73-F1
#
_cell.length_a   1.000
_cell.length_b   1.000
_cell.length_c   1.000
_cell.angle_alpha   90.00
_cell.angle_beta   90.00
_cell.angle_gamma   90.00
#
_symmetry.space_group_name_H-M   'P 1'
#
loop_
_entity.id
_entity.type
_entity.pdbx_description
1 polymer ?
#
loop_
_entity_poly.entity_id
_entity_poly.type
_entity_poly.pdbx_seq_one_letter_code
_entity_poly.pdbx_strand_id
1 'polypeptide(L)'
;MKRALLLVLVALAPLVFVGGAGGATSQPRVLAITFGPDLEINPVTQGYLTHQLSHAANAGYDAAVILLDTPGGLSTSMKTIYEAELNARLPVIVYVSPDGARAASAGVWVSQAADVLAMAPTTNIGSSTPIDSSGQNLGSDLRRKVINDSVASLTALAAAHHRNKKWPERAVRVASNLTATEALRMNVIDFIAPTLPALLKKLDGYRTKDAQRPFTLHLAGARIDTVKPGFFTRFLNTIIDPNLISLLFLLGIVGLIFEVLHPGIVLPGALGAVSLVLALYGFSVLTPSWGGLALIVLGVALLVIDLHAPTHGVLTISGLISLGFGLALLFQNEPAAYRVNEWLVLGIGSAIGAFWVFATGKALAAGRRPVETGVQMMVGQRAEVRAPGLVFVDGALWQAHSADDSELVPGEEVEVQAVDGLQLTVRR
;
A
#
# COMPACT_ATOMS: atom_id res chain seq x y z
N MET A 1 59.86 -66.70 32.10
CA MET A 1 59.24 -67.57 31.07
C MET A 1 58.18 -66.77 30.31
N LYS A 2 58.62 -66.05 29.28
CA LYS A 2 57.87 -65.04 28.51
C LYS A 2 57.09 -65.63 27.33
N ARG A 3 56.45 -66.79 27.51
CA ARG A 3 55.68 -67.48 26.44
C ARG A 3 54.26 -67.91 26.84
N ALA A 4 53.83 -67.66 28.08
CA ALA A 4 52.49 -68.07 28.55
C ALA A 4 51.42 -66.94 28.50
N LEU A 5 51.81 -65.70 28.19
CA LEU A 5 50.87 -64.55 28.17
C LEU A 5 50.32 -64.20 26.77
N LEU A 6 50.66 -65.00 25.74
CA LEU A 6 50.31 -64.72 24.34
C LEU A 6 49.15 -65.58 23.81
N LEU A 7 48.61 -66.51 24.63
CA LEU A 7 47.53 -67.42 24.21
C LEU A 7 46.15 -67.11 24.81
N VAL A 8 46.03 -66.09 25.67
CA VAL A 8 44.73 -65.63 26.20
C VAL A 8 44.13 -64.48 25.37
N LEU A 9 44.88 -63.93 24.41
CA LEU A 9 44.47 -62.78 23.59
C LEU A 9 43.83 -63.12 22.24
N VAL A 10 43.62 -64.41 21.93
CA VAL A 10 43.06 -64.86 20.63
C VAL A 10 41.60 -65.38 20.74
N ALA A 11 41.00 -65.34 21.93
CA ALA A 11 39.67 -65.95 22.18
C ALA A 11 38.55 -64.95 22.53
N LEU A 12 38.64 -63.69 22.10
CA LEU A 12 37.43 -62.85 21.98
C LEU A 12 37.21 -62.48 20.52
N ALA A 13 36.28 -63.22 19.93
CA ALA A 13 35.70 -62.99 18.62
C ALA A 13 35.32 -61.50 18.45
N PRO A 14 35.50 -60.92 17.26
CA PRO A 14 34.77 -59.72 16.93
C PRO A 14 33.30 -60.14 16.82
N LEU A 15 32.47 -59.72 17.78
CA LEU A 15 31.05 -59.53 17.51
C LEU A 15 31.00 -58.57 16.32
N VAL A 16 30.77 -59.13 15.14
CA VAL A 16 30.33 -58.38 13.98
C VAL A 16 28.99 -57.77 14.40
N PHE A 17 29.04 -56.54 14.92
CA PHE A 17 27.90 -55.66 14.83
C PHE A 17 27.66 -55.49 13.34
N VAL A 18 26.75 -56.31 12.81
CA VAL A 18 25.93 -55.96 11.66
C VAL A 18 25.16 -54.74 12.15
N GLY A 19 25.81 -53.58 12.10
CA GLY A 19 25.13 -52.31 12.08
C GLY A 19 24.29 -52.38 10.83
N GLY A 20 23.04 -52.78 11.00
CA GLY A 20 22.01 -52.48 10.03
C GLY A 20 22.08 -50.98 9.85
N ALA A 21 22.77 -50.55 8.79
CA ALA A 21 22.47 -49.31 8.13
C ALA A 21 21.04 -49.46 7.61
N GLY A 22 20.07 -49.37 8.53
CA GLY A 22 18.77 -48.85 8.18
C GLY A 22 19.10 -47.48 7.62
N GLY A 23 19.16 -47.39 6.28
CA GLY A 23 19.22 -46.12 5.61
C GLY A 23 18.08 -45.32 6.22
N ALA A 24 18.42 -44.33 7.04
CA ALA A 24 17.47 -43.32 7.41
C ALA A 24 17.15 -42.64 6.08
N THR A 25 16.09 -43.12 5.43
CA THR A 25 15.48 -42.43 4.31
C THR A 25 15.15 -41.06 4.86
N SER A 26 15.95 -40.07 4.46
CA SER A 26 15.73 -38.69 4.84
C SER A 26 14.30 -38.35 4.47
N GLN A 27 13.48 -38.05 5.48
CA GLN A 27 12.09 -37.72 5.25
C GLN A 27 12.02 -36.57 4.25
N PRO A 28 11.28 -36.70 3.14
CA PRO A 28 11.25 -35.67 2.12
C PRO A 28 10.74 -34.35 2.72
N ARG A 29 11.23 -33.23 2.23
CA ARG A 29 10.91 -31.89 2.73
C ARG A 29 10.23 -31.10 1.63
N VAL A 30 9.06 -30.54 1.96
CA VAL A 30 8.28 -29.69 1.04
C VAL A 30 8.10 -28.32 1.65
N LEU A 31 8.44 -27.28 0.88
CA LEU A 31 8.17 -25.90 1.28
C LEU A 31 6.78 -25.50 0.79
N ALA A 32 5.82 -25.31 1.71
CA ALA A 32 4.49 -24.81 1.38
C ALA A 32 4.46 -23.27 1.48
N ILE A 33 4.43 -22.59 0.34
CA ILE A 33 4.42 -21.15 0.21
C ILE A 33 2.98 -20.66 0.16
N THR A 34 2.52 -19.98 1.22
CA THR A 34 1.16 -19.43 1.26
C THR A 34 1.07 -18.18 0.40
N PHE A 35 0.15 -18.14 -0.56
CA PHE A 35 -0.15 -17.00 -1.42
C PHE A 35 -1.66 -16.76 -1.50
N GLY A 36 -2.22 -15.91 -0.63
CA GLY A 36 -3.66 -15.62 -0.51
C GLY A 36 -4.16 -15.60 0.95
N PRO A 37 -5.46 -15.37 1.21
CA PRO A 37 -6.54 -15.01 0.26
C PRO A 37 -6.53 -13.55 -0.23
N ASP A 38 -5.71 -12.67 0.36
CA ASP A 38 -5.72 -11.22 0.08
C ASP A 38 -4.47 -10.75 -0.69
N LEU A 39 -3.78 -11.67 -1.38
CA LEU A 39 -2.57 -11.34 -2.14
C LEU A 39 -2.86 -11.24 -3.62
N GLU A 40 -2.67 -10.04 -4.14
CA GLU A 40 -2.61 -9.78 -5.57
C GLU A 40 -1.19 -10.01 -6.08
N ILE A 41 -1.06 -10.29 -7.38
CA ILE A 41 0.23 -10.39 -8.04
C ILE A 41 0.75 -8.97 -8.32
N ASN A 42 1.75 -8.56 -7.55
CA ASN A 42 2.39 -7.24 -7.64
C ASN A 42 3.90 -7.38 -7.34
N PRO A 43 4.70 -6.31 -7.47
CA PRO A 43 6.15 -6.41 -7.27
C PRO A 43 6.58 -6.95 -5.89
N VAL A 44 5.81 -6.66 -4.84
CA VAL A 44 6.10 -7.13 -3.46
C VAL A 44 5.85 -8.63 -3.33
N THR A 45 4.68 -9.09 -3.78
CA THR A 45 4.31 -10.52 -3.70
C THR A 45 5.11 -11.37 -4.69
N GLN A 46 5.48 -10.80 -5.84
CA GLN A 46 6.47 -11.36 -6.76
C GLN A 46 7.81 -11.59 -6.06
N GLY A 47 8.38 -10.56 -5.43
CA GLY A 47 9.66 -10.69 -4.72
C GLY A 47 9.63 -11.73 -3.60
N TYR A 48 8.52 -11.80 -2.87
CA TYR A 48 8.30 -12.85 -1.87
C TYR A 48 8.32 -14.25 -2.51
N LEU A 49 7.55 -14.48 -3.57
CA LEU A 49 7.41 -15.79 -4.18
C LEU A 49 8.71 -16.27 -4.83
N THR A 50 9.38 -15.41 -5.61
CA THR A 50 10.67 -15.75 -6.26
C THR A 50 11.78 -16.00 -5.24
N HIS A 51 11.79 -15.25 -4.13
CA HIS A 51 12.71 -15.49 -3.02
C HIS A 51 12.46 -16.86 -2.36
N GLN A 52 11.19 -17.21 -2.10
CA GLN A 52 10.87 -18.50 -1.47
C GLN A 52 11.18 -19.69 -2.39
N LEU A 53 10.93 -19.58 -3.69
CA LEU A 53 11.34 -20.59 -4.67
C LEU A 53 12.86 -20.79 -4.69
N SER A 54 13.62 -19.69 -4.69
CA SER A 54 15.08 -19.73 -4.65
C SER A 54 15.60 -20.31 -3.33
N HIS A 55 14.99 -19.94 -2.21
CA HIS A 55 15.30 -20.48 -0.89
C HIS A 55 15.02 -21.98 -0.82
N ALA A 56 13.88 -22.45 -1.36
CA ALA A 56 13.56 -23.88 -1.42
C ALA A 56 14.64 -24.66 -2.18
N ALA A 57 15.08 -24.15 -3.32
CA ALA A 57 16.15 -24.74 -4.12
C ALA A 57 17.47 -24.82 -3.33
N ASN A 58 17.87 -23.71 -2.70
CA ASN A 58 19.16 -23.61 -2.02
C ASN A 58 19.20 -24.38 -0.70
N ALA A 59 18.07 -24.50 0.00
CA ALA A 59 17.95 -25.22 1.26
C ALA A 59 17.68 -26.73 1.08
N GLY A 60 17.69 -27.23 -0.16
CA GLY A 60 17.57 -28.65 -0.49
C GLY A 60 16.19 -29.24 -0.20
N TYR A 61 15.11 -28.50 -0.48
CA TYR A 61 13.75 -29.05 -0.45
C TYR A 61 13.51 -29.93 -1.68
N ASP A 62 12.73 -31.00 -1.51
CA ASP A 62 12.37 -31.94 -2.58
C ASP A 62 11.30 -31.38 -3.53
N ALA A 63 10.48 -30.45 -3.04
CA ALA A 63 9.54 -29.67 -3.86
C ALA A 63 9.15 -28.35 -3.18
N ALA A 64 8.77 -27.36 -3.98
CA ALA A 64 8.05 -26.18 -3.51
C ALA A 64 6.57 -26.29 -3.92
N VAL A 65 5.67 -26.01 -2.98
CA VAL A 65 4.23 -25.96 -3.23
C VAL A 65 3.72 -24.55 -3.01
N ILE A 66 3.19 -23.91 -4.05
CA ILE A 66 2.51 -22.62 -3.97
C ILE A 66 1.04 -22.90 -3.64
N LEU A 67 0.61 -22.57 -2.42
CA LEU A 67 -0.78 -22.61 -2.00
C LEU A 67 -1.45 -21.32 -2.50
N LEU A 68 -2.17 -21.42 -3.61
CA LEU A 68 -2.59 -20.28 -4.41
C LEU A 68 -4.08 -19.94 -4.18
N ASP A 69 -4.33 -18.70 -3.78
CA ASP A 69 -5.62 -18.03 -3.83
C ASP A 69 -5.41 -16.55 -4.20
N THR A 70 -5.71 -16.20 -5.45
CA THR A 70 -5.47 -14.84 -5.95
C THR A 70 -6.51 -14.41 -6.99
N PRO A 71 -6.96 -13.13 -6.94
CA PRO A 71 -7.75 -12.53 -8.02
C PRO A 71 -6.92 -12.23 -9.29
N GLY A 72 -5.59 -12.27 -9.19
CA GLY A 72 -4.66 -11.89 -10.25
C GLY A 72 -3.84 -10.66 -9.89
N GLY A 73 -3.40 -9.90 -10.89
CA GLY A 73 -2.60 -8.70 -10.71
C GLY A 73 -1.81 -8.31 -11.96
N LEU A 74 -0.68 -7.64 -11.77
CA LEU A 74 0.13 -7.02 -12.82
C LEU A 74 0.81 -8.06 -13.72
N SER A 75 0.72 -7.86 -15.03
CA SER A 75 1.27 -8.77 -16.05
C SER A 75 2.80 -8.88 -15.99
N THR A 76 3.51 -7.82 -15.62
CA THR A 76 4.97 -7.81 -15.44
C THR A 76 5.41 -8.68 -14.26
N SER A 77 4.72 -8.55 -13.12
CA SER A 77 4.97 -9.36 -11.94
C SER A 77 4.61 -10.82 -12.16
N MET A 78 3.47 -11.07 -12.79
CA MET A 78 3.05 -12.41 -13.24
C MET A 78 4.12 -13.07 -14.10
N LYS A 79 4.65 -12.33 -15.09
CA LYS A 79 5.70 -12.83 -15.98
C LYS A 79 6.96 -13.23 -15.24
N THR A 80 7.41 -12.36 -14.34
CA THR A 80 8.61 -12.63 -13.53
C THR A 80 8.42 -13.86 -12.62
N ILE A 81 7.21 -14.06 -12.07
CA ILE A 81 6.89 -15.25 -11.26
C ILE A 81 6.97 -16.51 -12.12
N TYR A 82 6.23 -16.59 -13.21
CA TYR A 82 6.19 -17.83 -13.99
C TYR A 82 7.55 -18.16 -14.62
N GLU A 83 8.35 -17.14 -15.00
CA GLU A 83 9.72 -17.35 -15.46
C GLU A 83 10.60 -17.94 -14.36
N ALA A 84 10.41 -17.55 -13.09
CA ALA A 84 11.12 -18.17 -11.97
C ALA A 84 10.70 -19.64 -11.76
N GLU A 85 9.43 -19.99 -11.97
CA GLU A 85 8.96 -21.38 -11.91
C GLU A 85 9.59 -22.25 -13.00
N LEU A 86 9.59 -21.75 -14.24
CA LEU A 86 10.20 -22.43 -15.40
C LEU A 86 11.72 -22.61 -15.24
N ASN A 87 12.39 -21.71 -14.50
CA ASN A 87 13.84 -21.76 -14.26
C ASN A 87 14.23 -22.40 -12.91
N ALA A 88 13.26 -22.82 -12.09
CA ALA A 88 13.52 -23.42 -10.78
C ALA A 88 14.39 -24.70 -10.88
N ARG A 89 15.23 -24.94 -9.87
CA ARG A 89 16.09 -26.14 -9.80
C ARG A 89 15.45 -27.30 -9.03
N LEU A 90 14.19 -27.15 -8.65
CA LEU A 90 13.38 -28.14 -7.96
C LEU A 90 11.97 -28.17 -8.57
N PRO A 91 11.18 -29.23 -8.34
CA PRO A 91 9.80 -29.29 -8.77
C PRO A 91 8.95 -28.20 -8.11
N VAL A 92 8.22 -27.45 -8.93
CA VAL A 92 7.24 -26.45 -8.48
C VAL A 92 5.83 -26.99 -8.69
N ILE A 93 5.07 -27.04 -7.60
CA ILE A 93 3.69 -27.49 -7.58
C ILE A 93 2.82 -26.26 -7.26
N VAL A 94 1.84 -25.94 -8.09
CA VAL A 94 0.79 -24.98 -7.73
C VAL A 94 -0.43 -25.76 -7.27
N TYR A 95 -0.91 -25.45 -6.07
CA TYR A 95 -2.11 -26.05 -5.49
C TYR A 95 -3.12 -24.95 -5.16
N VAL A 96 -4.18 -24.83 -5.97
CA VAL A 96 -5.28 -23.88 -5.74
C VAL A 96 -6.07 -24.37 -4.54
N SER A 97 -5.96 -23.66 -3.42
CA SER A 97 -6.35 -24.15 -2.10
C SER A 97 -6.37 -23.00 -1.09
N PRO A 98 -7.23 -23.03 -0.06
CA PRO A 98 -8.17 -24.11 0.32
C PRO A 98 -9.44 -24.14 -0.54
N ASP A 99 -10.45 -24.93 -0.13
CA ASP A 99 -11.80 -24.80 -0.70
C ASP A 99 -12.27 -23.34 -0.62
N GLY A 100 -12.90 -22.85 -1.70
CA GLY A 100 -13.26 -21.45 -1.91
C GLY A 100 -12.19 -20.62 -2.62
N ALA A 101 -10.95 -21.10 -2.69
CA ALA A 101 -9.86 -20.41 -3.37
C ALA A 101 -10.03 -20.36 -4.89
N ARG A 102 -9.31 -19.43 -5.51
CA ARG A 102 -9.30 -19.25 -6.97
C ARG A 102 -7.90 -18.97 -7.52
N ALA A 103 -7.70 -19.40 -8.76
CA ALA A 103 -6.58 -18.98 -9.60
C ALA A 103 -7.12 -18.15 -10.77
N ALA A 104 -7.34 -16.85 -10.52
CA ALA A 104 -7.92 -15.94 -11.50
C ALA A 104 -6.85 -15.04 -12.15
N SER A 105 -7.11 -14.62 -13.39
CA SER A 105 -6.28 -13.70 -14.16
C SER A 105 -4.80 -14.13 -14.17
N ALA A 106 -3.89 -13.32 -13.65
CA ALA A 106 -2.47 -13.65 -13.53
C ALA A 106 -2.21 -14.98 -12.77
N GLY A 107 -3.09 -15.38 -11.85
CA GLY A 107 -3.02 -16.69 -11.18
C GLY A 107 -3.13 -17.89 -12.13
N VAL A 108 -3.79 -17.73 -13.28
CA VAL A 108 -3.84 -18.76 -14.33
C VAL A 108 -2.46 -19.02 -14.91
N TRP A 109 -1.67 -17.96 -15.11
CA TRP A 109 -0.33 -18.08 -15.70
C TRP A 109 0.64 -18.74 -14.74
N VAL A 110 0.66 -18.28 -13.48
CA VAL A 110 1.41 -18.93 -12.39
C VAL A 110 1.04 -20.41 -12.32
N SER A 111 -0.25 -20.72 -12.31
CA SER A 111 -0.74 -22.10 -12.28
C SER A 111 -0.30 -22.94 -13.48
N GLN A 112 -0.38 -22.40 -14.71
CA GLN A 112 -0.05 -23.14 -15.93
C GLN A 112 1.45 -23.35 -16.14
N ALA A 113 2.31 -22.61 -15.45
CA ALA A 113 3.77 -22.75 -15.47
C ALA A 113 4.32 -23.81 -14.51
N ALA A 114 3.51 -24.25 -13.55
CA ALA A 114 3.92 -25.23 -12.57
C ALA A 114 4.20 -26.59 -13.20
N ASP A 115 5.18 -27.35 -12.68
CA ASP A 115 5.44 -28.73 -13.08
C ASP A 115 4.25 -29.64 -12.78
N VAL A 116 3.51 -29.32 -11.71
CA VAL A 116 2.24 -29.96 -11.33
C VAL A 116 1.24 -28.88 -10.93
N LEU A 117 0.04 -28.96 -11.50
CA LEU A 117 -1.08 -28.10 -11.14
C LEU A 117 -2.19 -28.93 -10.51
N ALA A 118 -2.53 -28.64 -9.27
CA ALA A 118 -3.59 -29.30 -8.53
C ALA A 118 -4.61 -28.29 -7.98
N MET A 119 -5.82 -28.77 -7.72
CA MET A 119 -6.93 -27.96 -7.19
C MET A 119 -7.64 -28.67 -6.04
N ALA A 120 -8.04 -27.93 -5.01
CA ALA A 120 -8.99 -28.41 -4.02
C ALA A 120 -10.40 -28.57 -4.65
N PRO A 121 -11.27 -29.46 -4.15
CA PRO A 121 -12.52 -29.82 -4.82
C PRO A 121 -13.43 -28.63 -5.12
N THR A 122 -13.49 -27.66 -4.22
CA THR A 122 -14.38 -26.49 -4.30
C THR A 122 -13.61 -25.24 -4.69
N THR A 123 -12.84 -25.30 -5.77
CA THR A 123 -12.04 -24.17 -6.29
C THR A 123 -12.28 -23.94 -7.77
N ASN A 124 -11.83 -22.79 -8.27
CA ASN A 124 -11.97 -22.42 -9.68
C ASN A 124 -10.68 -21.81 -10.29
N ILE A 125 -10.55 -21.92 -11.61
CA ILE A 125 -9.41 -21.40 -12.39
C ILE A 125 -9.89 -20.71 -13.67
N GLY A 126 -9.32 -19.53 -13.94
CA GLY A 126 -9.83 -18.58 -14.93
C GLY A 126 -10.55 -17.42 -14.24
N SER A 127 -11.08 -16.45 -14.96
CA SER A 127 -10.81 -16.04 -16.34
C SER A 127 -9.44 -15.36 -16.46
N SER A 128 -8.83 -15.32 -17.65
CA SER A 128 -7.53 -14.66 -17.87
C SER A 128 -7.53 -13.66 -19.03
N THR A 129 -8.65 -12.98 -19.25
CA THR A 129 -8.75 -11.92 -20.25
C THR A 129 -7.89 -10.71 -19.84
N PRO A 130 -6.89 -10.30 -20.64
CA PRO A 130 -6.15 -9.07 -20.39
C PRO A 130 -7.09 -7.89 -20.48
N ILE A 131 -7.01 -7.03 -19.48
CA ILE A 131 -7.70 -5.74 -19.44
C ILE A 131 -6.66 -4.64 -19.46
N ASP A 132 -7.01 -3.50 -20.05
CA ASP A 132 -6.19 -2.30 -19.92
C ASP A 132 -6.16 -1.89 -18.44
N SER A 133 -5.05 -1.31 -18.00
CA SER A 133 -4.98 -0.70 -16.69
C SER A 133 -6.06 0.37 -16.51
N SER A 134 -6.39 1.11 -17.56
CA SER A 134 -7.39 2.17 -17.46
C SER A 134 -8.85 1.68 -17.26
N GLY A 135 -9.13 0.38 -17.38
CA GLY A 135 -10.49 -0.17 -17.45
C GLY A 135 -11.27 0.27 -18.71
N GLN A 136 -10.65 1.08 -19.58
CA GLN A 136 -11.22 1.46 -20.86
C GLN A 136 -10.96 0.37 -21.90
N ASN A 137 -11.82 0.33 -22.92
CA ASN A 137 -11.61 -0.56 -24.04
C ASN A 137 -10.34 -0.11 -24.79
N LEU A 138 -9.27 -0.92 -24.72
CA LEU A 138 -8.14 -0.81 -25.65
C LEU A 138 -8.69 -0.59 -27.07
N GLY A 139 -8.06 0.32 -27.83
CA GLY A 139 -8.34 0.45 -29.26
C GLY A 139 -8.37 -0.94 -29.90
N SER A 140 -9.39 -1.21 -30.72
CA SER A 140 -9.77 -2.57 -31.17
C SER A 140 -8.58 -3.38 -31.70
N ASP A 141 -7.65 -2.71 -32.39
CA ASP A 141 -6.43 -3.32 -32.93
C ASP A 141 -5.40 -3.70 -31.85
N LEU A 142 -5.16 -2.83 -30.86
CA LEU A 142 -4.24 -3.13 -29.76
C LEU A 142 -4.81 -4.22 -28.84
N ARG A 143 -6.12 -4.16 -28.55
CA ARG A 143 -6.83 -5.22 -27.81
C ARG A 143 -6.65 -6.58 -28.49
N ARG A 144 -6.85 -6.63 -29.81
CA ARG A 144 -6.71 -7.84 -30.60
C ARG A 144 -5.27 -8.36 -30.57
N LYS A 145 -4.27 -7.48 -30.66
CA LYS A 145 -2.84 -7.86 -30.53
C LYS A 145 -2.54 -8.47 -29.16
N VAL A 146 -2.92 -7.81 -28.07
CA VAL A 146 -2.69 -8.28 -26.70
C VAL A 146 -3.40 -9.60 -26.43
N ILE A 147 -4.67 -9.74 -26.86
CA ILE A 147 -5.42 -10.99 -26.73
C ILE A 147 -4.74 -12.12 -27.52
N ASN A 148 -4.37 -11.87 -28.78
CA ASN A 148 -3.76 -12.91 -29.62
C ASN A 148 -2.40 -13.37 -29.05
N ASP A 149 -1.58 -12.43 -28.59
CA ASP A 149 -0.32 -12.72 -27.92
C ASP A 149 -0.52 -13.51 -26.62
N SER A 150 -1.49 -13.10 -25.80
CA SER A 150 -1.84 -13.81 -24.56
C SER A 150 -2.33 -15.23 -24.82
N VAL A 151 -3.16 -15.44 -25.85
CA VAL A 151 -3.61 -16.78 -26.26
C VAL A 151 -2.41 -17.62 -26.67
N ALA A 152 -1.52 -17.11 -27.53
CA ALA A 152 -0.35 -17.84 -28.00
C ALA A 152 0.58 -18.23 -26.85
N SER A 153 0.91 -17.27 -25.98
CA SER A 153 1.82 -17.46 -24.85
C SER A 153 1.26 -18.41 -23.80
N LEU A 154 -0.02 -18.26 -23.40
CA LEU A 154 -0.65 -19.18 -22.45
C LEU A 154 -0.82 -20.59 -23.03
N THR A 155 -1.04 -20.70 -24.35
CA THR A 155 -1.08 -22.00 -25.04
C THR A 155 0.29 -22.68 -25.05
N ALA A 156 1.37 -21.92 -25.29
CA ALA A 156 2.73 -22.44 -25.23
C ALA A 156 3.08 -22.94 -23.83
N LEU A 157 2.69 -22.19 -22.79
CA LEU A 157 2.89 -22.56 -21.39
C LEU A 157 2.15 -23.85 -21.03
N ALA A 158 0.86 -23.94 -21.37
CA ALA A 158 0.09 -25.17 -21.18
C ALA A 158 0.69 -26.36 -21.94
N ALA A 159 1.20 -26.11 -23.16
CA ALA A 159 1.80 -27.15 -23.99
C ALA A 159 3.11 -27.70 -23.41
N ALA A 160 3.92 -26.87 -22.74
CA ALA A 160 5.18 -27.29 -22.11
C ALA A 160 4.97 -28.40 -21.06
N HIS A 161 3.83 -28.39 -20.38
CA HIS A 161 3.44 -29.38 -19.38
C HIS A 161 2.39 -30.38 -19.89
N HIS A 162 2.21 -30.52 -21.21
CA HIS A 162 1.23 -31.43 -21.84
C HIS A 162 -0.22 -31.24 -21.33
N ARG A 163 -0.59 -30.00 -21.00
CA ARG A 163 -1.96 -29.59 -20.64
C ARG A 163 -2.76 -29.19 -21.88
N ASN A 164 -4.04 -28.91 -21.68
CA ASN A 164 -4.99 -28.58 -22.73
C ASN A 164 -4.56 -27.32 -23.53
N LYS A 165 -4.29 -27.50 -24.82
CA LYS A 165 -3.87 -26.41 -25.72
C LYS A 165 -5.04 -25.56 -26.26
N LYS A 166 -6.29 -26.00 -26.09
CA LYS A 166 -7.50 -25.31 -26.58
C LYS A 166 -8.16 -24.42 -25.53
N TRP A 167 -8.04 -24.77 -24.25
CA TRP A 167 -8.65 -23.97 -23.17
C TRP A 167 -8.07 -22.57 -23.00
N PRO A 168 -6.74 -22.33 -23.13
CA PRO A 168 -6.16 -20.99 -23.04
C PRO A 168 -6.87 -19.94 -23.91
N GLU A 169 -7.27 -20.30 -25.12
CA GLU A 169 -8.07 -19.43 -25.99
C GLU A 169 -9.39 -19.02 -25.33
N ARG A 170 -10.10 -19.97 -24.72
CA ARG A 170 -11.36 -19.69 -24.02
C ARG A 170 -11.16 -18.89 -22.73
N ALA A 171 -10.10 -19.18 -21.98
CA ALA A 171 -9.76 -18.45 -20.77
C ALA A 171 -9.49 -16.96 -21.06
N VAL A 172 -8.85 -16.65 -22.20
CA VAL A 172 -8.47 -15.31 -22.60
C VAL A 172 -9.57 -14.59 -23.39
N ARG A 173 -10.19 -15.22 -24.39
CA ARG A 173 -11.14 -14.53 -25.30
C ARG A 173 -12.54 -14.38 -24.73
N VAL A 174 -13.06 -15.41 -24.04
CA VAL A 174 -14.44 -15.46 -23.55
C VAL A 174 -14.52 -15.50 -22.04
N ALA A 175 -13.41 -15.20 -21.36
CA ALA A 175 -13.31 -15.19 -19.91
C ALA A 175 -13.83 -16.49 -19.26
N SER A 176 -13.53 -17.66 -19.83
CA SER A 176 -13.96 -18.94 -19.25
C SER A 176 -13.34 -19.16 -17.87
N ASN A 177 -14.19 -19.53 -16.91
CA ASN A 177 -13.79 -20.00 -15.58
C ASN A 177 -14.22 -21.47 -15.43
N LEU A 178 -13.34 -22.33 -14.93
CA LEU A 178 -13.59 -23.76 -14.75
C LEU A 178 -13.56 -24.14 -13.28
N THR A 179 -14.49 -24.99 -12.87
CA THR A 179 -14.39 -25.71 -11.59
C THR A 179 -13.25 -26.74 -11.61
N ALA A 180 -12.78 -27.17 -10.44
CA ALA A 180 -11.75 -28.21 -10.33
C ALA A 180 -12.07 -29.46 -11.17
N THR A 181 -13.31 -29.95 -11.12
CA THR A 181 -13.77 -31.14 -11.87
C THR A 181 -13.73 -30.92 -13.38
N GLU A 182 -14.19 -29.76 -13.87
CA GLU A 182 -14.15 -29.44 -15.29
C GLU A 182 -12.73 -29.27 -15.81
N ALA A 183 -11.88 -28.60 -15.01
CA ALA A 183 -10.48 -28.39 -15.33
C ALA A 183 -9.73 -29.73 -15.42
N LEU A 184 -9.99 -30.68 -14.52
CA LEU A 184 -9.40 -32.02 -14.57
C LEU A 184 -9.89 -32.78 -15.81
N ARG A 185 -11.21 -32.81 -16.07
CA ARG A 185 -11.81 -33.48 -17.23
C ARG A 185 -11.25 -32.95 -18.55
N MET A 186 -10.94 -31.66 -18.60
CA MET A 186 -10.36 -31.01 -19.77
C MET A 186 -8.84 -31.13 -19.83
N ASN A 187 -8.14 -31.73 -18.86
CA ASN A 187 -6.68 -31.75 -18.76
C ASN A 187 -6.06 -30.34 -18.70
N VAL A 188 -6.74 -29.40 -18.02
CA VAL A 188 -6.21 -28.07 -17.67
C VAL A 188 -5.36 -28.16 -16.39
N ILE A 189 -5.70 -29.08 -15.50
CA ILE A 189 -4.95 -29.41 -14.28
C ILE A 189 -4.58 -30.89 -14.27
N ASP A 190 -3.66 -31.27 -13.39
CA ASP A 190 -3.16 -32.63 -13.26
C ASP A 190 -3.96 -33.42 -12.22
N PHE A 191 -4.32 -32.80 -11.09
CA PHE A 191 -4.95 -33.50 -9.97
C PHE A 191 -5.98 -32.67 -9.20
N ILE A 192 -6.97 -33.36 -8.67
CA ILE A 192 -7.80 -32.87 -7.57
C ILE A 192 -7.41 -33.63 -6.30
N ALA A 193 -7.26 -32.90 -5.19
CA ALA A 193 -6.99 -33.44 -3.86
C ALA A 193 -7.66 -32.55 -2.80
N PRO A 194 -8.20 -33.10 -1.69
CA PRO A 194 -8.87 -32.30 -0.66
C PRO A 194 -7.90 -31.53 0.25
N THR A 195 -6.68 -32.03 0.43
CA THR A 195 -5.68 -31.43 1.31
C THR A 195 -4.29 -31.57 0.72
N LEU A 196 -3.35 -30.72 1.17
CA LEU A 196 -1.96 -30.81 0.75
C LEU A 196 -1.34 -32.20 1.08
N PRO A 197 -1.50 -32.78 2.28
CA PRO A 197 -1.00 -34.13 2.55
C PRO A 197 -1.58 -35.20 1.61
N ALA A 198 -2.87 -35.10 1.25
CA ALA A 198 -3.50 -36.02 0.31
C ALA A 198 -2.93 -35.85 -1.12
N LEU A 199 -2.65 -34.61 -1.52
CA LEU A 199 -1.98 -34.32 -2.80
C LEU A 199 -0.57 -34.92 -2.83
N LEU A 200 0.25 -34.66 -1.80
CA LEU A 200 1.63 -35.16 -1.75
C LEU A 200 1.69 -36.69 -1.79
N LYS A 201 0.76 -37.38 -1.11
CA LYS A 201 0.63 -38.84 -1.20
C LYS A 201 0.29 -39.32 -2.61
N LYS A 202 -0.57 -38.57 -3.34
CA LYS A 202 -0.97 -38.90 -4.71
C LYS A 202 0.14 -38.64 -5.73
N LEU A 203 1.03 -37.70 -5.43
CA LEU A 203 2.18 -37.35 -6.27
C LEU A 203 3.38 -38.26 -6.04
N ASP A 204 3.35 -39.16 -5.06
CA ASP A 204 4.45 -40.09 -4.83
C ASP A 204 4.62 -41.06 -6.02
N GLY A 205 5.84 -41.11 -6.56
CA GLY A 205 6.17 -41.83 -7.80
C GLY A 205 5.73 -41.12 -9.10
N TYR A 206 5.13 -39.94 -9.01
CA TYR A 206 4.70 -39.20 -10.19
C TYR A 206 5.90 -38.59 -10.94
N ARG A 207 5.93 -38.79 -12.27
CA ARG A 207 6.89 -38.12 -13.15
C ARG A 207 6.24 -36.89 -13.79
N THR A 208 6.85 -35.73 -13.62
CA THR A 208 6.33 -34.47 -14.19
C THR A 208 6.29 -34.53 -15.71
N LYS A 209 5.33 -33.80 -16.29
CA LYS A 209 5.07 -33.82 -17.74
C LYS A 209 6.06 -33.00 -18.55
N ASP A 210 6.85 -32.13 -17.92
CA ASP A 210 7.87 -31.34 -18.62
C ASP A 210 8.97 -32.27 -19.16
N ALA A 211 9.04 -32.40 -20.48
CA ALA A 211 10.01 -33.25 -21.17
C ALA A 211 11.45 -32.73 -21.08
N GLN A 212 11.64 -31.41 -20.90
CA GLN A 212 12.95 -30.79 -20.78
C GLN A 212 13.48 -30.86 -19.34
N ARG A 213 12.57 -30.90 -18.35
CA ARG A 213 12.89 -30.97 -16.92
C ARG A 213 12.05 -32.02 -16.18
N PRO A 214 12.22 -33.32 -16.50
CA PRO A 214 11.43 -34.37 -15.87
C PRO A 214 11.90 -34.60 -14.43
N PHE A 215 11.02 -34.35 -13.47
CA PHE A 215 11.22 -34.72 -12.07
C PHE A 215 10.43 -35.97 -11.74
N THR A 216 10.99 -36.84 -10.88
CA THR A 216 10.23 -37.93 -10.25
C THR A 216 10.01 -37.53 -8.79
N LEU A 217 8.75 -37.42 -8.40
CA LEU A 217 8.36 -36.91 -7.09
C LEU A 217 8.32 -38.06 -6.08
N HIS A 218 9.00 -37.90 -4.95
CA HIS A 218 8.94 -38.80 -3.80
C HIS A 218 8.53 -38.00 -2.56
N LEU A 219 7.23 -37.79 -2.41
CA LEU A 219 6.65 -36.80 -1.48
C LEU A 219 5.74 -37.44 -0.43
N ALA A 220 5.55 -38.76 -0.44
CA ALA A 220 4.75 -39.44 0.57
C ALA A 220 5.38 -39.27 1.97
N GLY A 221 4.59 -38.81 2.93
CA GLY A 221 5.05 -38.58 4.30
C GLY A 221 6.02 -37.42 4.45
N ALA A 222 6.11 -36.52 3.45
CA ALA A 222 6.99 -35.37 3.51
C ALA A 222 6.69 -34.47 4.72
N ARG A 223 7.75 -33.93 5.31
CA ARG A 223 7.67 -32.84 6.27
C ARG A 223 7.33 -31.56 5.50
N ILE A 224 6.19 -30.96 5.86
CA ILE A 224 5.71 -29.72 5.25
C ILE A 224 6.17 -28.55 6.11
N ASP A 225 7.12 -27.77 5.61
CA ASP A 225 7.52 -26.50 6.22
C ASP A 225 6.69 -25.39 5.56
N THR A 226 5.78 -24.77 6.29
CA THR A 226 4.89 -23.73 5.74
C THR A 226 5.47 -22.35 5.98
N VAL A 227 5.59 -21.56 4.90
CA VAL A 227 5.97 -20.15 4.96
C VAL A 227 4.80 -19.26 4.59
N LYS A 228 4.66 -18.17 5.33
CA LYS A 228 3.69 -17.11 5.11
C LYS A 228 4.43 -15.81 4.82
N PRO A 229 3.80 -14.87 4.10
CA PRO A 229 4.37 -13.53 3.94
C PRO A 229 4.65 -12.93 5.32
N GLY A 230 5.89 -12.49 5.52
CA GLY A 230 6.32 -11.85 6.76
C GLY A 230 5.62 -10.51 6.98
N PHE A 231 5.76 -9.96 8.18
CA PHE A 231 5.19 -8.65 8.54
C PHE A 231 5.57 -7.57 7.52
N PHE A 232 6.85 -7.50 7.13
CA PHE A 232 7.34 -6.48 6.20
C PHE A 232 6.70 -6.59 4.81
N THR A 233 6.55 -7.80 4.28
CA THR A 233 5.86 -8.03 2.99
C THR A 233 4.40 -7.59 3.06
N ARG A 234 3.70 -7.90 4.16
CA ARG A 234 2.30 -7.47 4.35
C ARG A 234 2.20 -5.95 4.46
N PHE A 235 3.09 -5.32 5.23
CA PHE A 235 3.14 -3.88 5.38
C PHE A 235 3.39 -3.17 4.04
N LEU A 236 4.37 -3.62 3.26
CA LEU A 236 4.62 -3.09 1.92
C LEU A 236 3.44 -3.33 0.98
N ASN A 237 2.77 -4.48 1.06
CA ASN A 237 1.57 -4.75 0.27
C ASN A 237 0.42 -3.80 0.63
N THR A 238 0.26 -3.45 1.91
CA THR A 238 -0.71 -2.43 2.35
C THR A 238 -0.35 -1.04 1.81
N ILE A 239 0.94 -0.71 1.68
CA ILE A 239 1.39 0.55 1.09
C ILE A 239 1.05 0.66 -0.40
N ILE A 240 0.83 -0.44 -1.11
CA ILE A 240 0.48 -0.41 -2.54
C ILE A 240 -0.98 0.09 -2.77
N ASP A 241 -1.78 0.29 -1.71
CA ASP A 241 -3.10 0.89 -1.85
C ASP A 241 -3.01 2.36 -2.35
N PRO A 242 -3.66 2.72 -3.47
CA PRO A 242 -3.56 4.06 -4.06
C PRO A 242 -4.06 5.18 -3.14
N ASN A 243 -5.02 4.90 -2.27
CA ASN A 243 -5.53 5.85 -1.29
C ASN A 243 -4.47 6.11 -0.22
N LEU A 244 -3.82 5.04 0.26
CA LEU A 244 -2.78 5.17 1.25
C LEU A 244 -1.55 5.90 0.70
N ILE A 245 -1.13 5.59 -0.53
CA ILE A 245 -0.04 6.32 -1.20
C ILE A 245 -0.38 7.81 -1.31
N SER A 246 -1.59 8.13 -1.73
CA SER A 246 -2.04 9.52 -1.89
C SER A 246 -2.07 10.28 -0.56
N LEU A 247 -2.55 9.65 0.51
CA LEU A 247 -2.56 10.22 1.85
C LEU A 247 -1.13 10.42 2.40
N LEU A 248 -0.27 9.42 2.24
CA LEU A 248 1.13 9.49 2.65
C LEU A 248 1.88 10.57 1.87
N PHE A 249 1.59 10.74 0.58
CA PHE A 249 2.18 11.80 -0.25
C PHE A 249 1.75 13.19 0.24
N LEU A 250 0.45 13.38 0.47
CA LEU A 250 -0.09 14.65 0.97
C LEU A 250 0.44 14.98 2.37
N LEU A 251 0.43 14.01 3.28
CA LEU A 251 1.01 14.15 4.62
C LEU A 251 2.51 14.45 4.55
N GLY A 252 3.21 13.82 3.60
CA GLY A 252 4.62 14.05 3.35
C GLY A 252 4.93 15.49 2.97
N ILE A 253 4.21 16.02 2.00
CA ILE A 253 4.37 17.42 1.57
C ILE A 253 3.99 18.38 2.71
N VAL A 254 2.82 18.19 3.33
CA VAL A 254 2.33 19.10 4.38
C VAL A 254 3.26 19.08 5.61
N GLY A 255 3.74 17.92 6.04
CA GLY A 255 4.66 17.78 7.17
C GLY A 255 6.00 18.48 6.93
N LEU A 256 6.55 18.35 5.72
CA LEU A 256 7.79 19.07 5.34
C LEU A 256 7.58 20.58 5.26
N ILE A 257 6.48 21.04 4.66
CA ILE A 257 6.16 22.48 4.62
C ILE A 257 5.99 23.03 6.03
N PHE A 258 5.29 22.30 6.91
CA PHE A 258 5.07 22.75 8.28
C PHE A 258 6.39 22.92 9.06
N GLU A 259 7.34 21.99 8.90
CA GLU A 259 8.67 22.10 9.52
C GLU A 259 9.46 23.31 8.99
N VAL A 260 9.38 23.59 7.68
CA VAL A 260 10.04 24.76 7.07
C VAL A 260 9.44 26.06 7.59
N LEU A 261 8.12 26.11 7.79
CA LEU A 261 7.42 27.29 8.32
C LEU A 261 7.62 27.47 9.83
N HIS A 262 7.82 26.38 10.58
CA HIS A 262 8.00 26.39 12.03
C HIS A 262 9.23 25.57 12.45
N PRO A 263 10.45 26.09 12.20
CA PRO A 263 11.66 25.36 12.51
C PRO A 263 11.73 24.99 14.00
N GLY A 264 12.04 23.72 14.30
CA GLY A 264 12.33 23.27 15.66
C GLY A 264 11.28 22.39 16.32
N ILE A 265 10.13 22.14 15.67
CA ILE A 265 9.15 21.15 16.14
C ILE A 265 9.62 19.73 15.78
N VAL A 266 10.41 19.57 14.70
CA VAL A 266 11.10 18.35 14.19
C VAL A 266 10.18 17.18 13.83
N LEU A 267 9.20 16.87 14.69
CA LEU A 267 8.26 15.78 14.55
C LEU A 267 7.43 15.85 13.25
N PRO A 268 6.85 17.00 12.84
CA PRO A 268 6.10 17.11 11.59
C PRO A 268 7.00 16.89 10.38
N GLY A 269 8.22 17.44 10.38
CA GLY A 269 9.18 17.23 9.31
C GLY A 269 9.64 15.78 9.20
N ALA A 270 9.92 15.12 10.33
CA ALA A 270 10.32 13.72 10.36
C ALA A 270 9.20 12.79 9.89
N LEU A 271 7.97 12.97 10.40
CA LEU A 271 6.80 12.21 9.95
C LEU A 271 6.54 12.47 8.46
N GLY A 272 6.62 13.72 8.03
CA GLY A 272 6.47 14.09 6.62
C GLY A 272 7.52 13.41 5.73
N ALA A 273 8.79 13.43 6.13
CA ALA A 273 9.86 12.77 5.38
C ALA A 273 9.63 11.25 5.26
N VAL A 274 9.27 10.57 6.36
CA VAL A 274 8.97 9.13 6.33
C VAL A 274 7.75 8.84 5.45
N SER A 275 6.66 9.59 5.62
CA SER A 275 5.46 9.44 4.78
C SER A 275 5.76 9.67 3.30
N LEU A 276 6.59 10.67 2.97
CA LEU A 276 6.99 10.94 1.59
C LEU A 276 7.83 9.78 1.02
N VAL A 277 8.80 9.24 1.77
CA VAL A 277 9.59 8.07 1.31
C VAL A 277 8.70 6.86 1.06
N LEU A 278 7.73 6.59 1.94
CA LEU A 278 6.78 5.50 1.75
C LEU A 278 5.87 5.73 0.53
N ALA A 279 5.43 6.97 0.30
CA ALA A 279 4.66 7.31 -0.91
C ALA A 279 5.50 7.14 -2.19
N LEU A 280 6.76 7.57 -2.19
CA LEU A 280 7.70 7.38 -3.29
C LEU A 280 7.94 5.90 -3.58
N TYR A 281 8.01 5.06 -2.56
CA TYR A 281 8.03 3.60 -2.73
C TYR A 281 6.75 3.12 -3.43
N GLY A 282 5.58 3.58 -2.99
CA GLY A 282 4.30 3.32 -3.66
C GLY A 282 4.31 3.72 -5.15
N PHE A 283 4.90 4.87 -5.48
CA PHE A 283 5.05 5.33 -6.87
C PHE A 283 5.99 4.48 -7.74
N SER A 284 6.89 3.71 -7.11
CA SER A 284 7.71 2.73 -7.85
C SER A 284 6.90 1.52 -8.31
N VAL A 285 5.75 1.28 -7.66
CA VAL A 285 4.84 0.18 -7.98
C VAL A 285 3.69 0.67 -8.86
N LEU A 286 2.99 1.73 -8.45
CA LEU A 286 1.91 2.37 -9.21
C LEU A 286 2.45 3.63 -9.87
N THR A 287 2.38 3.72 -11.20
CA THR A 287 2.99 4.83 -11.94
C THR A 287 2.13 6.09 -11.86
N PRO A 288 2.58 7.16 -11.17
CA PRO A 288 1.78 8.37 -11.04
C PRO A 288 1.78 9.18 -12.35
N SER A 289 0.70 9.92 -12.58
CA SER A 289 0.64 10.91 -13.65
C SER A 289 1.36 12.20 -13.23
N TRP A 290 2.23 12.69 -14.11
CA TRP A 290 2.94 13.95 -13.88
C TRP A 290 1.99 15.15 -13.76
N GLY A 291 0.88 15.13 -14.50
CA GLY A 291 -0.18 16.14 -14.40
C GLY A 291 -0.86 16.14 -13.03
N GLY A 292 -1.19 14.96 -12.49
CA GLY A 292 -1.76 14.82 -11.16
C GLY A 292 -0.81 15.31 -10.06
N LEU A 293 0.46 14.91 -10.14
CA LEU A 293 1.51 15.38 -9.21
C LEU A 293 1.66 16.90 -9.22
N ALA A 294 1.75 17.51 -10.41
CA ALA A 294 1.90 18.96 -10.55
C ALA A 294 0.70 19.72 -9.95
N LEU A 295 -0.52 19.21 -10.18
CA LEU A 295 -1.74 19.79 -9.61
C LEU A 295 -1.84 19.65 -8.09
N ILE A 296 -1.39 18.53 -7.51
CA ILE A 296 -1.31 18.37 -6.05
C ILE A 296 -0.34 19.38 -5.46
N VAL A 297 0.87 19.47 -6.01
CA VAL A 297 1.90 20.42 -5.52
C VAL A 297 1.40 21.86 -5.66
N LEU A 298 0.81 22.21 -6.79
CA LEU A 298 0.19 23.53 -7.00
C LEU A 298 -0.93 23.78 -5.98
N GLY A 299 -1.83 22.81 -5.77
CA GLY A 299 -2.94 22.93 -4.83
C GLY A 299 -2.46 23.18 -3.40
N VAL A 300 -1.46 22.42 -2.93
CA VAL A 300 -0.85 22.62 -1.62
C VAL A 300 -0.14 23.98 -1.54
N ALA A 301 0.61 24.38 -2.57
CA ALA A 301 1.28 25.68 -2.59
C ALA A 301 0.29 26.85 -2.50
N LEU A 302 -0.82 26.80 -3.26
CA LEU A 302 -1.87 27.83 -3.20
C LEU A 302 -2.50 27.92 -1.81
N LEU A 303 -2.78 26.78 -1.16
CA LEU A 303 -3.31 26.75 0.21
C LEU A 303 -2.32 27.35 1.23
N VAL A 304 -1.02 27.11 1.06
CA VAL A 304 0.03 27.65 1.94
C VAL A 304 0.23 29.15 1.73
N ILE A 305 0.16 29.62 0.49
CA ILE A 305 0.24 31.05 0.17
C ILE A 305 -0.97 31.78 0.77
N ASP A 306 -2.18 31.19 0.73
CA ASP A 306 -3.37 31.79 1.32
C ASP A 306 -3.29 31.95 2.85
N LEU A 307 -2.47 31.15 3.55
CA LEU A 307 -2.22 31.34 4.98
C LEU A 307 -1.45 32.63 5.29
N HIS A 308 -0.69 33.16 4.33
CA HIS A 308 0.16 34.34 4.52
C HIS A 308 -0.37 35.58 3.80
N ALA A 309 -1.25 35.40 2.82
CA ALA A 309 -1.81 36.49 2.01
C ALA A 309 -3.32 36.64 2.29
N PRO A 310 -3.83 37.86 2.52
CA PRO A 310 -5.27 38.09 2.69
C PRO A 310 -5.97 38.01 1.33
N THR A 311 -6.23 36.80 0.81
CA THR A 311 -6.87 36.62 -0.51
C THR A 311 -8.37 36.36 -0.47
N HIS A 312 -8.98 36.51 0.71
CA HIS A 312 -10.42 36.30 0.93
C HIS A 312 -10.92 34.92 0.45
N GLY A 313 -10.04 33.90 0.44
CA GLY A 313 -10.38 32.52 0.11
C GLY A 313 -10.35 32.16 -1.37
N VAL A 314 -9.98 33.09 -2.28
CA VAL A 314 -9.83 32.77 -3.71
C VAL A 314 -8.75 31.71 -3.92
N LEU A 315 -7.58 31.89 -3.29
CA LEU A 315 -6.50 30.92 -3.36
C LEU A 315 -6.88 29.58 -2.72
N THR A 316 -7.65 29.58 -1.62
CA THR A 316 -8.18 28.34 -1.05
C THR A 316 -9.06 27.58 -2.04
N ILE A 317 -10.00 28.25 -2.72
CA ILE A 317 -10.89 27.59 -3.69
C ILE A 317 -10.08 27.02 -4.86
N SER A 318 -9.17 27.81 -5.43
CA SER A 318 -8.29 27.33 -6.50
C SER A 318 -7.40 26.17 -6.04
N GLY A 319 -6.86 26.26 -4.83
CA GLY A 319 -6.02 25.22 -4.22
C GLY A 319 -6.78 23.91 -4.01
N LEU A 320 -8.02 23.98 -3.51
CA LEU A 320 -8.90 22.81 -3.35
C LEU A 320 -9.27 22.16 -4.68
N ILE A 321 -9.58 22.96 -5.70
CA ILE A 321 -9.88 22.45 -7.06
C ILE A 321 -8.64 21.77 -7.64
N SER A 322 -7.48 22.43 -7.61
CA SER A 322 -6.21 21.86 -8.08
C SER A 322 -5.86 20.57 -7.33
N LEU A 323 -6.00 20.56 -6.01
CA LEU A 323 -5.75 19.37 -5.19
C LEU A 323 -6.71 18.22 -5.54
N GLY A 324 -8.01 18.51 -5.69
CA GLY A 324 -9.02 17.52 -6.02
C GLY A 324 -8.78 16.88 -7.39
N PHE A 325 -8.55 17.69 -8.43
CA PHE A 325 -8.17 17.18 -9.75
C PHE A 325 -6.81 16.47 -9.71
N GLY A 326 -5.84 16.99 -8.96
CA GLY A 326 -4.53 16.39 -8.82
C GLY A 326 -4.59 14.97 -8.26
N LEU A 327 -5.35 14.77 -7.18
CA LEU A 327 -5.57 13.45 -6.56
C LEU A 327 -6.36 12.51 -7.49
N ALA A 328 -7.42 13.00 -8.14
CA ALA A 328 -8.21 12.19 -9.07
C ALA A 328 -7.38 11.72 -10.29
N LEU A 329 -6.47 12.57 -10.78
CA LEU A 329 -5.62 12.26 -11.92
C LEU A 329 -4.34 11.51 -11.52
N LEU A 330 -4.00 11.41 -10.23
CA LEU A 330 -2.70 10.90 -9.76
C LEU A 330 -2.40 9.50 -10.30
N PHE A 331 -3.37 8.59 -10.28
CA PHE A 331 -3.23 7.22 -10.80
C PHE A 331 -4.19 6.95 -11.97
N GLN A 332 -4.51 7.96 -12.79
CA GLN A 332 -5.46 7.79 -13.90
C GLN A 332 -5.02 6.74 -14.95
N ASN A 333 -3.70 6.54 -15.07
CA ASN A 333 -3.07 5.59 -16.00
C ASN A 333 -3.14 4.14 -15.49
N GLU A 334 -3.45 3.95 -14.21
CA GLU A 334 -3.53 2.65 -13.54
C GLU A 334 -4.95 2.08 -13.57
N PRO A 335 -5.10 0.78 -13.20
CA PRO A 335 -6.28 0.17 -12.64
C PRO A 335 -7.48 1.05 -12.33
N ALA A 336 -8.70 0.82 -12.83
CA ALA A 336 -9.86 1.43 -12.14
C ALA A 336 -9.87 1.07 -10.63
N ALA A 337 -9.41 -0.14 -10.29
CA ALA A 337 -9.21 -0.61 -8.91
C ALA A 337 -8.01 0.05 -8.18
N TYR A 338 -7.03 0.58 -8.93
CA TYR A 338 -5.85 1.26 -8.39
C TYR A 338 -5.92 2.79 -8.57
N ARG A 339 -7.11 3.34 -8.83
CA ARG A 339 -7.36 4.78 -8.79
C ARG A 339 -7.64 5.22 -7.36
N VAL A 340 -7.38 6.50 -7.09
CA VAL A 340 -7.78 7.12 -5.82
C VAL A 340 -9.30 7.12 -5.75
N ASN A 341 -9.84 6.66 -4.62
CA ASN A 341 -11.28 6.63 -4.38
C ASN A 341 -11.84 8.06 -4.40
N GLU A 342 -12.85 8.30 -5.23
CA GLU A 342 -13.50 9.61 -5.36
C GLU A 342 -14.04 10.13 -4.02
N TRP A 343 -14.52 9.23 -3.15
CA TRP A 343 -14.97 9.59 -1.80
C TRP A 343 -13.84 10.07 -0.90
N LEU A 344 -12.63 9.53 -1.08
CA LEU A 344 -11.46 10.02 -0.36
C LEU A 344 -11.10 11.43 -0.81
N VAL A 345 -11.11 11.66 -2.13
CA VAL A 345 -10.82 12.99 -2.71
C VAL A 345 -11.82 14.02 -2.18
N LEU A 346 -13.13 13.70 -2.25
CA LEU A 346 -14.18 14.54 -1.69
C LEU A 346 -14.05 14.73 -0.18
N GLY A 347 -13.68 13.68 0.56
CA GLY A 347 -13.46 13.73 2.00
C GLY A 347 -12.32 14.68 2.39
N ILE A 348 -11.18 14.58 1.70
CA ILE A 348 -10.02 15.48 1.91
C ILE A 348 -10.41 16.92 1.58
N GLY A 349 -11.00 17.16 0.40
CA GLY A 349 -11.41 18.49 -0.02
C GLY A 349 -12.44 19.13 0.92
N SER A 350 -13.42 18.35 1.38
CA SER A 350 -14.43 18.80 2.34
C SER A 350 -13.83 19.11 3.71
N ALA A 351 -12.89 18.29 4.20
CA ALA A 351 -12.24 18.52 5.48
C ALA A 351 -11.42 19.82 5.47
N ILE A 352 -10.60 20.02 4.43
CA ILE A 352 -9.80 21.24 4.27
C ILE A 352 -10.71 22.46 4.08
N GLY A 353 -11.75 22.36 3.25
CA GLY A 353 -12.73 23.43 3.04
C GLY A 353 -13.48 23.82 4.32
N ALA A 354 -13.95 22.82 5.09
CA ALA A 354 -14.62 23.05 6.37
C ALA A 354 -13.69 23.72 7.39
N PHE A 355 -12.42 23.30 7.46
CA PHE A 355 -11.41 23.94 8.29
C PHE A 355 -11.23 25.42 7.93
N TRP A 356 -11.13 25.74 6.64
CA TRP A 356 -10.99 27.13 6.19
C TRP A 356 -12.21 28.00 6.48
N VAL A 357 -13.42 27.47 6.25
CA VAL A 357 -14.67 28.17 6.61
C VAL A 357 -14.72 28.43 8.12
N PHE A 358 -14.35 27.44 8.92
CA PHE A 358 -14.28 27.58 10.37
C PHE A 358 -13.25 28.62 10.81
N ALA A 359 -12.02 28.56 10.28
CA ALA A 359 -10.93 29.48 10.60
C ALA A 359 -11.29 30.93 10.23
N THR A 360 -11.84 31.13 9.03
CA THR A 360 -12.29 32.45 8.55
C THR A 360 -13.46 32.98 9.39
N GLY A 361 -14.42 32.11 9.71
CA GLY A 361 -15.54 32.46 10.59
C GLY A 361 -15.07 32.88 11.99
N LYS A 362 -14.08 32.20 12.56
CA LYS A 362 -13.47 32.56 13.84
C LYS A 362 -12.66 33.86 13.76
N ALA A 363 -11.91 34.08 12.69
CA ALA A 363 -11.15 35.31 12.48
C ALA A 363 -12.08 36.53 12.35
N LEU A 364 -13.15 36.43 11.56
CA LEU A 364 -14.16 37.47 11.43
C LEU A 364 -14.93 37.72 12.74
N ALA A 365 -15.24 36.66 13.49
CA ALA A 365 -15.86 36.79 14.80
C ALA A 365 -14.93 37.45 15.84
N ALA A 366 -13.62 37.17 15.79
CA ALA A 366 -12.63 37.79 16.66
C ALA A 366 -12.46 39.29 16.35
N GLY A 367 -12.44 39.67 15.07
CA GLY A 367 -12.36 41.07 14.66
C GLY A 367 -13.61 41.92 14.97
N ARG A 368 -14.74 41.28 15.26
CA ARG A 368 -15.98 41.96 15.68
C ARG A 368 -16.11 42.10 17.20
N ARG A 369 -15.18 41.56 17.98
CA ARG A 369 -15.18 41.77 19.44
C ARG A 369 -14.65 43.18 19.74
N PRO A 370 -15.30 43.94 20.63
CA PRO A 370 -14.75 45.21 21.09
C PRO A 370 -13.35 44.97 21.68
N VAL A 371 -12.44 45.93 21.47
CA VAL A 371 -11.06 45.84 21.94
C VAL A 371 -11.05 45.87 23.47
N GLU A 372 -10.76 44.75 24.12
CA GLU A 372 -10.79 44.60 25.58
C GLU A 372 -9.44 44.96 26.26
N THR A 373 -8.43 45.44 25.52
CA THR A 373 -7.10 45.75 26.06
C THR A 373 -6.51 47.06 25.50
N GLY A 374 -5.98 47.91 26.38
CA GLY A 374 -5.20 49.11 26.04
C GLY A 374 -5.89 50.43 26.36
N VAL A 375 -5.21 51.53 26.07
CA VAL A 375 -5.61 52.93 26.32
C VAL A 375 -7.00 53.25 25.75
N GLN A 376 -7.42 52.51 24.72
CA GLN A 376 -8.73 52.60 24.07
C GLN A 376 -9.91 52.16 24.95
N MET A 377 -9.68 51.41 26.04
CA MET A 377 -10.73 51.08 27.02
C MET A 377 -11.23 52.31 27.79
N MET A 378 -10.44 53.39 27.81
CA MET A 378 -10.85 54.63 28.47
C MET A 378 -11.94 55.36 27.70
N VAL A 379 -12.12 55.09 26.39
CA VAL A 379 -13.19 55.68 25.59
C VAL A 379 -14.55 55.21 26.12
N GLY A 380 -15.39 56.17 26.52
CA GLY A 380 -16.68 55.96 27.18
C GLY A 380 -16.61 55.87 28.71
N GLN A 381 -15.42 55.95 29.32
CA GLN A 381 -15.28 56.02 30.78
C GLN A 381 -15.41 57.46 31.29
N ARG A 382 -15.85 57.59 32.54
CA ARG A 382 -15.86 58.86 33.28
C ARG A 382 -14.47 59.11 33.88
N ALA A 383 -14.00 60.34 33.73
CA ALA A 383 -12.74 60.85 34.23
C ALA A 383 -12.98 62.09 35.09
N GLU A 384 -12.15 62.31 36.10
CA GLU A 384 -12.23 63.50 36.98
C GLU A 384 -11.12 64.49 36.61
N VAL A 385 -11.45 65.75 36.36
CA VAL A 385 -10.45 66.80 36.11
C VAL A 385 -9.68 67.09 37.40
N ARG A 386 -8.36 66.87 37.42
CA ARG A 386 -7.51 67.11 38.60
C ARG A 386 -6.74 68.43 38.54
N ALA A 387 -6.38 68.85 37.33
CA ALA A 387 -5.69 70.11 37.06
C ALA A 387 -6.03 70.58 35.64
N PRO A 388 -5.80 71.85 35.29
CA PRO A 388 -6.02 72.34 33.94
C PRO A 388 -5.30 71.46 32.90
N GLY A 389 -6.08 70.87 31.99
CA GLY A 389 -5.57 69.97 30.95
C GLY A 389 -5.16 68.57 31.42
N LEU A 390 -5.49 68.16 32.66
CA LEU A 390 -5.20 66.83 33.21
C LEU A 390 -6.45 66.18 33.84
N VAL A 391 -6.78 64.98 33.37
CA VAL A 391 -7.89 64.16 33.87
C VAL A 391 -7.38 62.85 34.47
N PHE A 392 -8.03 62.37 35.52
CA PHE A 392 -7.73 61.10 36.15
C PHE A 392 -8.74 60.04 35.70
N VAL A 393 -8.24 59.00 35.02
CA VAL A 393 -9.02 57.89 34.49
C VAL A 393 -8.18 56.61 34.53
N ASP A 394 -8.82 55.49 34.86
CA ASP A 394 -8.18 54.16 34.96
C ASP A 394 -6.89 54.13 35.82
N GLY A 395 -6.90 54.87 36.94
CA GLY A 395 -5.80 54.88 37.91
C GLY A 395 -4.58 55.75 37.56
N ALA A 396 -4.62 56.51 36.46
CA ALA A 396 -3.52 57.37 36.02
C ALA A 396 -4.00 58.79 35.61
N LEU A 397 -3.07 59.75 35.62
CA LEU A 397 -3.28 61.10 35.10
C LEU A 397 -2.94 61.15 33.61
N TRP A 398 -3.87 61.68 32.83
CA TRP A 398 -3.77 61.81 31.38
C TRP A 398 -3.93 63.27 30.97
N GLN A 399 -3.18 63.68 29.95
CA GLN A 399 -3.41 64.99 29.33
C GLN A 399 -4.74 64.95 28.57
N ALA A 400 -5.57 65.97 28.74
CA ALA A 400 -6.85 66.04 28.06
C ALA A 400 -7.18 67.44 27.57
N HIS A 401 -7.90 67.51 26.45
CA HIS A 401 -8.54 68.71 25.95
C HIS A 401 -10.05 68.49 25.80
N SER A 402 -10.81 69.56 25.97
CA SER A 402 -12.25 69.53 25.75
C SER A 402 -12.57 69.47 24.27
N ALA A 403 -13.54 68.65 23.87
CA ALA A 403 -13.99 68.57 22.47
C ALA A 403 -14.50 69.92 21.92
N ASP A 404 -14.97 70.82 22.80
CA ASP A 404 -15.53 72.13 22.45
C ASP A 404 -14.56 73.29 22.79
N ASP A 405 -13.27 73.01 23.02
CA ASP A 405 -12.24 73.98 23.48
C ASP A 405 -12.60 74.72 24.78
N SER A 406 -13.55 74.20 25.55
CA SER A 406 -13.93 74.76 26.85
C SER A 406 -12.88 74.46 27.92
N GLU A 407 -12.71 75.38 28.86
CA GLU A 407 -11.74 75.23 29.95
C GLU A 407 -12.18 74.12 30.91
N LEU A 408 -11.27 73.16 31.16
CA LEU A 408 -11.49 72.05 32.09
C LEU A 408 -11.25 72.53 33.52
N VAL A 409 -12.30 72.58 34.34
CA VAL A 409 -12.24 73.05 35.72
C VAL A 409 -11.94 71.88 36.66
N PRO A 410 -10.94 71.99 37.57
CA PRO A 410 -10.66 70.94 38.54
C PRO A 410 -11.89 70.56 39.38
N GLY A 411 -12.19 69.26 39.47
CA GLY A 411 -13.35 68.70 40.16
C GLY A 411 -14.55 68.35 39.28
N GLU A 412 -14.51 68.67 37.97
CA GLU A 412 -15.55 68.25 37.02
C GLU A 412 -15.40 66.78 36.61
N GLU A 413 -16.53 66.07 36.46
CA GLU A 413 -16.57 64.76 35.79
C GLU A 413 -16.76 64.98 34.28
N VAL A 414 -15.96 64.29 33.47
CA VAL A 414 -16.01 64.34 32.01
C VAL A 414 -15.95 62.92 31.44
N GLU A 415 -16.54 62.68 30.27
CA GLU A 415 -16.51 61.41 29.56
C GLU A 415 -15.44 61.45 28.46
N VAL A 416 -14.58 60.42 28.40
CA VAL A 416 -13.54 60.31 27.37
C VAL A 416 -14.20 59.90 26.05
N GLN A 417 -14.10 60.74 25.02
CA GLN A 417 -14.65 60.44 23.68
C GLN A 417 -13.65 59.76 22.75
N ALA A 418 -12.38 60.15 22.84
CA ALA A 418 -11.34 59.63 21.97
C ALA A 418 -9.99 59.67 22.68
N VAL A 419 -9.10 58.80 22.22
CA VAL A 419 -7.71 58.70 22.67
C VAL A 419 -6.83 58.91 21.44
N ASP A 420 -5.98 59.93 21.46
CA ASP A 420 -4.95 60.15 20.44
C ASP A 420 -3.56 60.17 21.08
N GLY A 421 -2.84 59.05 20.96
CA GLY A 421 -1.54 58.85 21.59
C GLY A 421 -1.60 58.94 23.13
N LEU A 422 -1.05 60.03 23.68
CA LEU A 422 -1.02 60.32 25.12
C LEU A 422 -1.99 61.44 25.54
N GLN A 423 -2.84 61.90 24.61
CA GLN A 423 -3.88 62.91 24.87
C GLN A 423 -5.29 62.33 24.73
N LEU A 424 -6.18 62.72 25.64
CA LEU A 424 -7.59 62.36 25.64
C LEU A 424 -8.43 63.54 25.15
N THR A 425 -9.41 63.26 24.30
CA THR A 425 -10.50 64.20 24.01
C THR A 425 -11.65 63.88 24.94
N VAL A 426 -12.06 64.85 25.76
CA VAL A 426 -13.10 64.68 26.77
C VAL A 426 -14.30 65.59 26.50
N ARG A 427 -15.49 65.15 26.90
CA ARG A 427 -16.73 65.94 26.83
C ARG A 427 -17.39 65.97 28.22
N ARG A 428 -18.03 67.09 28.57
CA ARG A 428 -18.89 67.17 29.76
C ARG A 428 -20.13 66.28 29.66
#